data_AF-A0A349QXY7-F1
#
_entry.id   AF-A0A349QXY7-F1
#
_cell.length_a   1.000
_cell.length_b   1.000
_cell.length_c   1.000
_cell.angle_alpha   90.00
_cell.angle_beta   90.00
_cell.angle_gamma   90.00
#
_symmetry.space_group_name_H-M   'P 1'
#
loop_
_entity.id
_entity.type
_entity.pdbx_description
1 polymer ?
#
loop_
_entity_poly.entity_id
_entity_poly.type
_entity_poly.pdbx_seq_one_letter_code
_entity_poly.pdbx_strand_id
1 'polypeptide(L)' 'LIIGDAATNMNLLTTVPGLGLPPKIFTSDQQQNIRSLQKLAGLNPSMICFGHGPVMRNTDRKFEQFAAKCVSWFNS' A
#
# COMPACT_ATOMS: atom_id res chain seq x y z
N LEU A 1 -6.62 5.45 -9.19
CA LEU A 1 -5.27 5.87 -8.75
C LEU A 1 -4.28 4.79 -9.15
N ILE A 2 -3.17 5.14 -9.81
CA ILE A 2 -2.09 4.20 -10.14
C ILE A 2 -0.96 4.47 -9.15
N ILE A 3 -0.66 3.53 -8.26
CA ILE A 3 0.34 3.73 -7.19
C ILE A 3 1.66 3.00 -7.43
N GLY A 4 1.77 2.24 -8.52
CA GLY A 4 2.95 1.43 -8.82
C GLY A 4 3.28 0.50 -7.64
N ASP A 5 4.54 0.48 -7.24
CA ASP A 5 5.05 -0.38 -6.15
C ASP A 5 5.12 0.33 -4.79
N ALA A 6 4.52 1.51 -4.64
CA ALA A 6 4.41 2.17 -3.33
C ALA A 6 3.65 1.30 -2.30
N ALA A 7 2.68 0.52 -2.77
CA ALA A 7 2.14 -0.64 -2.09
C ALA A 7 1.95 -1.76 -3.11
N THR A 8 1.78 -2.98 -2.63
CA THR A 8 1.47 -4.15 -3.46
C THR A 8 0.14 -4.73 -3.00
N ASN A 9 -0.63 -5.30 -3.93
CA ASN A 9 -1.85 -6.04 -3.58
C ASN A 9 -1.64 -7.55 -3.69
N MET A 10 -0.40 -7.98 -3.46
CA MET A 10 0.02 -9.36 -3.55
C MET A 10 1.31 -9.55 -2.77
N ASN A 11 1.43 -10.67 -2.07
CA ASN A 11 2.70 -11.11 -1.51
C ASN A 11 3.64 -11.53 -2.65
N LEU A 12 4.78 -10.86 -2.79
CA LEU A 12 5.72 -11.12 -3.88
C LEU A 12 6.39 -12.51 -3.85
N LEU A 13 6.41 -13.18 -2.69
CA LEU A 13 6.98 -14.53 -2.54
C LEU A 13 5.94 -15.63 -2.73
N THR A 14 4.74 -15.47 -2.15
CA THR A 14 3.70 -16.50 -2.16
C THR A 14 2.64 -16.27 -3.23
N THR A 15 2.66 -15.12 -3.91
CA THR A 15 1.66 -14.65 -4.90
C THR A 15 0.23 -14.52 -4.36
N VAL A 16 0.05 -14.67 -3.05
CA VAL A 16 -1.25 -14.56 -2.40
C VAL A 16 -1.71 -13.09 -2.43
N PRO A 17 -2.93 -12.80 -2.92
CA PRO A 17 -3.47 -11.45 -2.91
C PRO A 17 -3.58 -10.86 -1.50
N GLY A 18 -3.26 -9.58 -1.37
CA GLY A 18 -3.37 -8.85 -0.10
C GLY A 18 -2.54 -7.57 -0.08
N LEU A 19 -3.04 -6.55 0.62
CA LEU A 19 -2.34 -5.28 0.77
C LEU A 19 -1.07 -5.46 1.60
N GLY A 20 0.07 -5.08 1.03
CA GLY A 20 1.37 -5.17 1.65
C GLY A 20 2.27 -3.98 1.30
N LEU A 21 3.18 -3.66 2.21
CA LEU A 21 4.30 -2.80 1.88
C LEU A 21 5.26 -3.56 0.94
N PRO A 22 5.92 -2.86 0.01
CA PRO A 22 7.00 -3.47 -0.75
C PRO A 22 8.08 -4.01 0.22
N PRO A 23 8.73 -5.15 -0.09
CA PRO A 23 9.83 -5.66 0.71
C PRO A 23 10.94 -4.60 0.86
N LYS A 24 11.65 -4.61 2.00
CA LYS A 24 12.72 -3.65 2.31
C LYS A 24 13.80 -3.55 1.23
N ILE A 25 13.99 -4.59 0.42
CA ILE A 25 14.97 -4.58 -0.68
C ILE A 25 14.58 -3.62 -1.83
N PHE A 26 13.29 -3.32 -1.98
CA PHE A 26 12.74 -2.48 -3.04
C PHE A 26 12.49 -1.03 -2.61
N THR A 27 12.80 -0.69 -1.36
CA THR A 27 12.57 0.66 -0.82
C THR A 27 13.69 1.02 0.13
N SER A 28 14.53 1.99 -0.26
CA SER A 28 15.65 2.47 0.54
C SER A 28 15.20 3.21 1.82
N ASP A 29 13.98 3.77 1.83
CA ASP A 29 13.39 4.48 2.98
C ASP A 29 11.92 4.09 3.18
N GLN A 30 11.68 3.16 4.12
CA GLN A 30 10.32 2.73 4.45
C GLN A 30 9.46 3.83 5.10
N GLN A 31 10.06 4.75 5.86
CA GLN A 31 9.30 5.84 6.47
C GLN A 31 8.75 6.79 5.41
N GLN A 32 9.58 7.14 4.43
CA GLN A 32 9.14 7.98 3.32
C GLN A 32 8.06 7.30 2.46
N ASN A 33 8.13 5.98 2.30
CA ASN A 33 7.08 5.23 1.62
C ASN A 33 5.75 5.28 2.39
N ILE A 34 5.78 5.10 3.71
CA ILE A 34 4.59 5.20 4.57
C ILE A 34 3.97 6.60 4.51
N ARG A 35 4.79 7.66 4.56
CA ARG A 35 4.32 9.05 4.40
C ARG A 35 3.67 9.26 3.03
N SER A 36 4.22 8.66 1.98
CA SER A 36 3.62 8.70 0.63
C SER A 36 2.27 7.98 0.61
N LEU A 37 2.17 6.80 1.25
CA LEU A 37 0.91 6.06 1.36
C LEU A 37 -0.17 6.84 2.11
N GLN A 38 0.18 7.57 3.18
CA GLN A 38 -0.77 8.45 3.86
C GLN A 38 -1.31 9.55 2.94
N LYS A 39 -0.43 10.19 2.15
CA LYS A 39 -0.86 11.21 1.17
C LYS A 39 -1.76 10.62 0.10
N LEU A 40 -1.43 9.44 -0.42
CA LEU A 40 -2.23 8.72 -1.42
C LEU A 40 -3.60 8.29 -0.87
N ALA A 41 -3.66 7.84 0.39
CA ALA A 41 -4.90 7.51 1.08
C ALA A 41 -5.80 8.74 1.26
N GLY A 42 -5.22 9.92 1.51
CA GLY A 42 -5.95 11.18 1.61
C GLY A 42 -6.70 11.59 0.33
N LEU A 43 -6.38 10.98 -0.82
CA LEU A 43 -7.09 11.21 -2.08
C LEU A 43 -8.44 10.47 -2.17
N ASN A 44 -8.76 9.61 -1.20
CA ASN A 44 -9.98 8.77 -1.17
C ASN A 44 -10.23 8.05 -2.51
N PRO A 45 -9.26 7.26 -3.03
CA PRO A 45 -9.41 6.62 -4.33
C PRO A 45 -10.51 5.56 -4.29
N SER A 46 -11.37 5.50 -5.30
CA SER A 46 -12.37 4.42 -5.46
C SER A 46 -11.78 3.14 -6.06
N MET A 47 -10.69 3.26 -6.82
CA MET A 47 -9.98 2.15 -7.46
C MET A 47 -8.48 2.41 -7.46
N ILE A 48 -7.70 1.35 -7.22
CA ILE A 48 -6.25 1.39 -7.07
C ILE A 48 -5.62 0.34 -7.97
N CYS A 49 -4.68 0.76 -8.80
CA CYS A 49 -3.86 -0.12 -9.63
C CYS A 49 -2.44 -0.18 -9.04
N PHE A 50 -1.95 -1.39 -8.85
CA PHE A 50 -0.64 -1.69 -8.27
C PHE A 50 0.32 -2.11 -9.38
N GLY A 51 1.63 -1.91 -9.17
CA GLY A 51 2.66 -2.46 -10.04
C GLY A 51 2.66 -3.99 -9.98
N HIS A 52 2.42 -4.55 -8.79
CA HIS A 52 2.28 -5.98 -8.55
C HIS A 52 0.99 -6.32 -7.79
N GLY A 53 0.24 -7.27 -8.34
CA GLY A 53 -1.03 -7.74 -7.81
C GLY A 53 -2.26 -7.17 -8.54
N PRO A 54 -3.45 -7.70 -8.24
CA PRO A 54 -4.68 -7.31 -8.92
C PRO A 54 -5.11 -5.87 -8.55
N VAL A 55 -5.84 -5.24 -9.48
CA VAL A 55 -6.53 -3.96 -9.22
C VAL A 55 -7.49 -4.13 -8.04
N MET A 56 -7.44 -3.18 -7.11
CA MET A 56 -8.33 -3.15 -5.95
C MET A 56 -9.46 -2.14 -6.16
N ARG A 57 -10.69 -2.58 -5.95
CA ARG A 57 -11.80 -1.68 -5.66
C ARG A 57 -11.73 -1.30 -4.19
N ASN A 58 -11.56 -0.02 -3.90
CA ASN A 58 -11.39 0.46 -2.53
C ASN A 58 -12.74 0.67 -1.86
N THR A 59 -13.45 -0.43 -1.64
CA THR A 59 -14.67 -0.41 -0.83
C THR A 59 -14.30 -0.26 0.64
N ASP A 60 -15.18 0.37 1.43
CA ASP A 60 -15.07 0.43 2.89
C ASP A 60 -13.79 1.12 3.41
N ARG A 61 -13.15 1.92 2.57
CA ARG A 61 -11.90 2.64 2.88
C ARG A 61 -10.76 1.70 3.31
N LYS A 62 -10.71 0.50 2.72
CA LYS A 62 -9.71 -0.53 3.04
C LYS A 62 -8.26 -0.03 2.83
N PHE A 63 -8.01 0.78 1.81
CA PHE A 63 -6.69 1.34 1.56
C PHE A 63 -6.28 2.36 2.63
N GLU A 64 -7.21 3.18 3.09
CA GLU A 64 -7.00 4.16 4.14
C GLU A 64 -6.72 3.47 5.48
N GLN A 65 -7.46 2.41 5.79
CA GLN A 65 -7.20 1.57 6.97
C GLN A 65 -5.80 0.93 6.92
N PHE A 66 -5.40 0.44 5.74
CA PHE A 66 -4.06 -0.11 5.53
C PHE A 66 -2.97 0.96 5.75
N ALA A 67 -3.11 2.14 5.14
CA ALA A 67 -2.16 3.24 5.31
C ALA A 67 -2.04 3.68 6.78
N ALA A 68 -3.16 3.74 7.52
CA ALA A 68 -3.17 4.04 8.94
C ALA A 68 -2.45 2.97 9.77
N LYS A 69 -2.65 1.68 9.44
CA LYS A 69 -1.98 0.56 10.11
C LYS A 69 -0.46 0.62 9.92
N CYS A 70 0.02 0.93 8.72
CA CYS A 70 1.45 1.05 8.44
C CYS A 70 2.12 2.13 9.31
N VAL A 71 1.42 3.23 9.60
CA VAL A 71 1.92 4.30 10.48
C VAL A 71 2.02 3.80 11.92
N SER A 72 1.01 3.06 12.39
CA SER A 72 1.00 2.50 13.76
C SER A 72 2.15 1.52 14.00
N TRP A 73 2.50 0.70 13.01
CA TRP A 73 3.61 -0.26 13.09
C TRP A 73 4.99 0.39 13.17
N PHE A 74 5.13 1.63 12.70
CA PHE A 74 6.41 2.33 12.71
C PHE A 74 6.59 3.25 13.93
N ASN A 75 5.49 3.63 14.59
CA ASN A 75 5.51 4.44 15.80
C ASN A 75 5.48 3.60 17.09
N SER A 76 5.40 2.27 16.99
CA SER A 76 5.48 1.31 18.11
C SER A 76 6.86 0.69 18.17
#